data_AF-A0A4R0WG55-F1
#
_entry.id   AF-A0A4R0WG55-F1
#
_cell.length_a   1.000
_cell.length_b   1.000
_cell.length_c   1.000
_cell.angle_alpha   90.00
_cell.angle_beta   90.00
_cell.angle_gamma   90.00
#
_symmetry.space_group_name_H-M   'P 1'
#
loop_
_entity.id
_entity.type
_entity.pdbx_description
1 polymer ?
#
loop_
_entity_poly.entity_id
_entity_poly.type
_entity_poly.pdbx_seq_one_letter_code
_entity_poly.pdbx_strand_id
1 'polypeptide(L)'
;MRIQVLDRVMERHPELSEKDVVTAFRSVMVDAERESGAWMAIGLDGRGRNVEMLYRVVGDLVVIYHAFTPPTKKFRREIDRLRGDGRTL
;
A
#
# COMPACT_ATOMS: atom_id res chain seq x y z
N MET A 1 10.07 -3.50 -12.95
CA MET A 1 8.82 -3.70 -12.19
C MET A 1 7.75 -2.80 -12.78
N ARG A 2 6.65 -3.38 -13.25
CA ARG A 2 5.47 -2.64 -13.72
C ARG A 2 4.51 -2.44 -12.56
N ILE A 3 3.85 -1.28 -12.49
CA ILE A 3 2.87 -0.96 -11.45
C ILE A 3 1.56 -0.65 -12.16
N GLN A 4 0.49 -1.31 -11.74
CA GLN A 4 -0.88 -1.04 -12.18
C GLN A 4 -1.71 -0.68 -10.95
N VAL A 5 -2.38 0.47 -11.00
CA VAL A 5 -3.38 0.88 -10.01
C VAL A 5 -4.75 0.60 -10.61
N LEU A 6 -5.61 -0.14 -9.90
CA LEU A 6 -6.96 -0.42 -10.42
C LEU A 6 -7.87 0.80 -10.29
N ASP A 7 -8.66 1.09 -11.33
CA ASP A 7 -9.59 2.23 -11.42
C ASP A 7 -10.49 2.40 -10.18
N ARG A 8 -10.92 1.29 -9.58
CA ARG A 8 -11.69 1.25 -8.32
C ARG A 8 -11.05 2.01 -7.15
N VAL A 9 -9.74 2.24 -7.16
CA VAL A 9 -9.06 3.02 -6.13
C VAL A 9 -9.52 4.48 -6.22
N MET A 10 -9.49 5.06 -7.41
CA MET A 10 -9.86 6.45 -7.67
C MET A 10 -11.37 6.63 -7.67
N GLU A 11 -12.15 5.62 -8.09
CA GLU A 11 -13.62 5.64 -7.95
C GLU A 11 -14.05 5.75 -6.48
N ARG A 12 -13.34 5.06 -5.57
CA ARG A 12 -13.61 5.10 -4.12
C ARG A 12 -12.97 6.30 -3.42
N HIS A 13 -11.83 6.75 -3.92
CA HIS A 13 -11.02 7.83 -3.36
C HIS A 13 -10.64 8.85 -4.43
N PRO A 14 -11.58 9.70 -4.89
CA PRO A 14 -11.33 10.71 -5.93
C PRO A 14 -10.26 11.75 -5.54
N GLU A 15 -9.92 11.85 -4.25
CA GLU A 15 -8.84 12.67 -3.71
C GLU A 15 -7.41 12.14 -4.01
N LEU A 16 -7.32 10.91 -4.50
CA LEU A 16 -6.10 10.28 -4.99
C LEU A 16 -6.11 10.25 -6.51
N SER A 17 -4.98 10.62 -7.12
CA SER A 17 -4.70 10.27 -8.51
C SER A 17 -3.88 8.99 -8.59
N GLU A 18 -3.89 8.32 -9.74
CA GLU A 18 -2.98 7.19 -10.00
C GLU A 18 -1.52 7.59 -9.73
N LYS A 19 -1.12 8.81 -10.14
CA LYS A 19 0.22 9.34 -9.89
C LYS A 19 0.55 9.42 -8.41
N ASP A 20 -0.40 9.83 -7.55
CA ASP A 20 -0.19 9.90 -6.10
C ASP A 20 0.09 8.50 -5.53
N VAL A 21 -0.70 7.50 -5.96
CA VAL A 21 -0.55 6.10 -5.52
C VAL A 21 0.77 5.51 -6.01
N VAL A 22 1.13 5.70 -7.29
CA VAL A 22 2.41 5.22 -7.84
C VAL A 22 3.59 5.89 -7.15
N THR A 23 3.48 7.19 -6.84
CA THR A 23 4.54 7.92 -6.13
C THR A 23 4.70 7.37 -4.71
N ALA A 24 3.59 7.17 -4.00
CA ALA A 24 3.61 6.54 -2.68
C ALA A 24 4.18 5.13 -2.70
N PHE A 25 3.86 4.32 -3.71
CA PHE A 25 4.41 2.98 -3.84
C PHE A 25 5.93 2.98 -4.06
N ARG A 26 6.45 3.95 -4.80
CA ARG A 26 7.91 4.10 -5.02
C ARG A 26 8.66 4.62 -3.80
N SER A 27 7.95 5.17 -2.82
CA SER A 27 8.49 5.76 -1.60
C SER A 27 8.05 5.00 -0.34
N VAL A 28 7.76 3.70 -0.47
CA VAL A 28 7.36 2.83 0.65
C VAL A 28 8.38 2.92 1.78
N MET A 29 7.88 3.24 2.97
CA MET A 29 8.68 3.34 4.19
C MET A 29 8.49 2.11 5.08
N VAL A 30 7.30 1.51 5.03
CA VAL A 30 6.96 0.32 5.78
C VAL A 30 6.00 -0.55 4.98
N ASP A 31 6.28 -1.85 4.98
CA ASP A 31 5.45 -2.89 4.40
C ASP A 31 5.39 -4.14 5.28
N ALA A 32 4.40 -4.98 4.99
CA ALA A 32 4.22 -6.30 5.56
C ALA A 32 3.41 -7.20 4.62
N GLU A 33 3.76 -8.48 4.56
CA GLU A 33 2.99 -9.49 3.84
C GLU A 33 1.96 -10.16 4.78
N ARG A 34 0.75 -10.37 4.28
CA ARG A 34 -0.27 -11.19 4.92
C ARG A 34 -0.13 -12.64 4.46
N GLU A 35 -0.55 -13.60 5.29
CA GLU A 35 -0.62 -15.03 4.92
C GLU A 35 -1.39 -15.30 3.63
N SER A 36 -2.35 -14.45 3.29
CA SER A 36 -3.09 -14.49 2.01
C SER A 36 -2.27 -14.14 0.75
N GLY A 37 -0.98 -13.85 0.88
CA GLY A 37 -0.08 -13.36 -0.19
C GLY A 37 -0.36 -11.92 -0.63
N ALA A 38 -1.20 -11.20 0.11
CA ALA A 38 -1.45 -9.78 -0.09
C ALA A 38 -0.46 -8.95 0.72
N TRP A 39 0.12 -7.93 0.09
CA TRP A 39 1.03 -7.00 0.74
C TRP A 39 0.29 -5.76 1.21
N MET A 40 0.72 -5.24 2.36
CA MET A 40 0.32 -3.97 2.93
C MET A 40 1.53 -3.04 2.90
N ALA A 41 1.35 -1.78 2.49
CA ALA A 41 2.42 -0.80 2.58
C ALA A 41 1.91 0.60 2.93
N ILE A 42 2.79 1.42 3.50
CA ILE A 42 2.62 2.87 3.65
C ILE A 42 3.80 3.57 2.99
N GLY A 43 3.49 4.52 2.11
CA GLY A 43 4.47 5.39 1.45
C GLY A 43 4.00 6.84 1.38
N LEU A 44 4.83 7.71 0.81
CA LEU A 44 4.57 9.15 0.68
C LEU A 44 4.23 9.53 -0.77
N ASP A 45 3.08 10.16 -0.98
CA ASP A 45 2.77 10.72 -2.29
C ASP A 45 3.62 11.96 -2.61
N GLY A 46 3.45 12.52 -3.82
CA GLY A 46 4.18 13.70 -4.27
C GLY A 46 3.84 14.99 -3.51
N ARG A 47 2.88 14.95 -2.58
CA ARG A 47 2.46 16.06 -1.73
C ARG A 47 2.85 15.84 -0.26
N GLY A 48 3.60 14.78 0.03
CA GLY A 48 4.02 14.43 1.39
C GLY A 48 2.90 13.82 2.25
N ARG A 49 1.79 13.38 1.66
CA ARG A 49 0.74 12.65 2.38
C ARG A 49 1.13 11.18 2.48
N ASN A 50 0.94 10.59 3.66
CA ASN A 50 1.03 9.14 3.81
C ASN A 50 -0.15 8.46 3.09
N VAL A 51 0.14 7.43 2.31
CA VAL A 51 -0.86 6.63 1.60
C VAL A 51 -0.71 5.18 2.05
N GLU A 52 -1.78 4.58 2.58
CA GLU A 52 -1.85 3.12 2.75
C GLU A 52 -2.18 2.45 1.42
N MET A 53 -1.60 1.29 1.13
CA MET A 53 -1.79 0.55 -0.11
C MET A 53 -1.91 -0.95 0.16
N LEU A 54 -2.87 -1.62 -0.48
CA LEU A 54 -2.85 -3.09 -0.62
C LEU A 54 -2.52 -3.47 -2.05
N TYR A 55 -1.62 -4.42 -2.20
CA TYR A 55 -1.17 -4.90 -3.50
C TYR A 55 -0.84 -6.38 -3.52
N ARG A 56 -0.75 -6.93 -4.72
CA ARG A 56 -0.20 -8.27 -5.00
C ARG A 56 0.89 -8.17 -6.05
N VAL A 57 1.85 -9.08 -5.96
CA VAL A 57 2.91 -9.26 -6.96
C VAL A 57 2.55 -10.45 -7.84
N VAL A 58 2.50 -10.24 -9.15
CA VAL A 58 2.21 -11.26 -10.16
C VAL A 58 3.32 -11.20 -11.22
N GLY A 59 4.35 -12.03 -11.05
CA GLY A 59 5.55 -11.96 -11.88
C GLY A 59 6.27 -10.62 -11.71
N ASP A 60 6.41 -9.85 -12.79
CA ASP A 60 7.04 -8.52 -12.79
C ASP A 60 6.06 -7.35 -12.53
N LEU A 61 4.78 -7.67 -12.33
CA LEU A 61 3.68 -6.73 -12.17
C LEU A 61 3.25 -6.62 -10.70
N VAL A 62 3.15 -5.38 -10.22
CA VAL A 62 2.47 -5.03 -8.98
C VAL A 62 1.07 -4.52 -9.30
N VAL A 63 0.06 -5.13 -8.70
CA VAL A 63 -1.34 -4.71 -8.84
C VAL A 63 -1.81 -4.10 -7.52
N ILE A 64 -2.00 -2.79 -7.50
CA ILE A 64 -2.53 -2.03 -6.36
C ILE A 64 -4.05 -1.93 -6.51
N TYR A 65 -4.78 -2.54 -5.58
CA TYR A 65 -6.25 -2.63 -5.63
C TYR A 65 -6.95 -1.91 -4.47
N HIS A 66 -6.19 -1.36 -3.53
CA HIS A 66 -6.67 -0.47 -2.48
C HIS A 66 -5.60 0.58 -2.22
N ALA A 67 -6.02 1.84 -2.10
CA ALA A 67 -5.20 2.88 -1.52
C ALA A 67 -6.08 3.87 -0.76
N PHE A 68 -5.56 4.48 0.30
CA PHE A 68 -6.27 5.50 1.06
C PHE A 68 -5.31 6.48 1.72
N THR A 69 -5.74 7.73 1.87
CA THR A 69 -4.99 8.78 2.56
C THR A 69 -5.90 9.60 3.47
N PRO A 70 -5.51 9.88 4.72
CA PRO A 70 -4.34 9.37 5.42
C PRO A 70 -4.52 7.90 5.85
N PRO A 71 -3.45 7.16 6.23
CA PRO A 71 -3.59 5.77 6.62
C PRO A 71 -4.45 5.64 7.89
N THR A 72 -5.26 4.60 7.94
CA THR A 72 -6.16 4.33 9.04
C THR A 72 -5.38 3.77 10.24
N LYS A 73 -5.93 3.95 11.45
CA LYS A 73 -5.37 3.34 12.67
C LYS A 73 -5.38 1.81 12.60
N LYS A 74 -6.39 1.22 11.94
CA LYS A 74 -6.49 -0.23 11.76
C LYS A 74 -5.35 -0.75 10.88
N PHE A 75 -5.11 -0.09 9.75
CA PHE A 75 -4.06 -0.49 8.80
C PHE A 75 -2.68 -0.44 9.43
N ARG A 76 -2.34 0.65 10.14
CA ARG A 76 -1.07 0.75 10.89
C ARG A 76 -0.88 -0.38 11.90
N ARG A 77 -1.88 -0.60 12.77
CA ARG A 77 -1.81 -1.67 13.78
C ARG A 77 -1.62 -3.07 13.18
N GLU A 78 -2.17 -3.29 12.00
CA GLU A 78 -2.03 -4.57 11.32
C GLU A 78 -0.62 -4.77 10.77
N ILE A 79 -0.04 -3.75 10.12
CA ILE A 79 1.38 -3.76 9.72
C ILE A 79 2.28 -3.97 10.94
N ASP A 80 2.05 -3.24 12.03
CA ASP A 80 2.86 -3.35 13.25
C ASP A 80 2.81 -4.77 13.84
N ARG A 81 1.63 -5.40 13.82
CA ARG A 81 1.45 -6.79 14.27
C ARG A 81 2.23 -7.75 13.37
N LEU A 82 2.02 -7.70 12.05
CA LEU A 82 2.69 -8.59 11.10
C LEU A 82 4.22 -8.48 11.18
N ARG A 83 4.74 -7.27 11.40
CA ARG A 83 6.19 -7.04 11.60
C ARG A 83 6.67 -7.45 12.99
N GLY A 84 5.82 -7.37 14.01
CA GLY A 84 6.13 -7.77 15.38
C GLY A 84 6.18 -9.29 15.56
N ASP A 85 5.30 -10.01 14.87
CA ASP A 85 5.23 -11.48 14.89
C ASP A 85 6.47 -12.12 14.25
N GLY A 86 7.19 -11.38 13.38
CA GLY A 86 8.48 -11.77 12.81
C GLY A 86 9.67 -11.73 13.79
N ARG A 87 9.47 -11.42 15.08
CA ARG A 87 10.52 -11.44 16.12
C ARG A 87 10.60 -12.73 16.94
N THR A 88 9.92 -13.78 16.52
CA THR A 88 9.97 -15.10 17.19
C THR A 88 10.71 -16.10 16.32
N LEU A 89 12.03 -15.97 16.20
CA LEU A 89 12.96 -17.03 15.78
C LEU A 89 14.27 -16.87 16.55
#